data_AF-A0A6L9ZIG2-F1
#
_entry.id   AF-A0A6L9ZIG2-F1
#
_cell.length_a   1.000
_cell.length_b   1.000
_cell.length_c   1.000
_cell.angle_alpha   90.00
_cell.angle_beta   90.00
_cell.angle_gamma   90.00
#
_symmetry.space_group_name_H-M   'P 1'
#
loop_
_entity.id
_entity.type
_entity.pdbx_description
1 polymer ?
#
loop_
_entity_poly.entity_id
_entity_poly.type
_entity_poly.pdbx_seq_one_letter_code
_entity_poly.pdbx_strand_id
1 'polypeptide(L)'
;MGGHIFFQILVAAVRLNLFTELSRQPGMTLSQIASTLGIEEKPARILLLGCVNIGLIKKNKEKFKNSWISERNFNQDSSINIIPIVEWQNFINYRALYYFTE
;
A
#
# COMPACT_ATOMS: atom_id res chain seq x y z
N MET A 1 18.57 -7.08 1.34
CA MET A 1 18.45 -6.73 -0.09
C MET A 1 17.04 -6.26 -0.52
N GLY A 2 15.92 -6.69 0.09
CA GLY A 2 14.56 -6.34 -0.39
C GLY A 2 13.92 -5.02 0.11
N GLY A 3 14.58 -4.23 0.95
CA GLY A 3 13.96 -3.05 1.61
C GLY A 3 13.38 -2.01 0.65
N HIS A 4 14.09 -1.75 -0.45
CA HIS A 4 13.66 -0.79 -1.47
C HIS A 4 12.40 -1.25 -2.22
N ILE A 5 12.23 -2.56 -2.44
CA ILE A 5 11.04 -3.15 -3.07
C ILE A 5 9.83 -3.00 -2.14
N PHE A 6 10.00 -3.28 -0.85
CA PHE A 6 8.93 -3.11 0.14
C PHE A 6 8.47 -1.65 0.24
N PHE A 7 9.40 -0.71 0.16
CA PHE A 7 9.05 0.71 0.11
C PHE A 7 8.27 1.07 -1.16
N GLN A 8 8.66 0.57 -2.33
CA GLN A 8 7.90 0.80 -3.57
C GLN A 8 6.49 0.18 -3.53
N ILE A 9 6.33 -0.98 -2.89
CA ILE A 9 5.01 -1.59 -2.65
C ILE A 9 4.13 -0.67 -1.78
N LEU A 10 4.68 -0.13 -0.69
CA LEU A 10 3.97 0.82 0.17
C LEU A 10 3.55 2.07 -0.62
N VAL A 11 4.48 2.66 -1.39
CA VAL A 11 4.20 3.85 -2.22
C VAL A 11 3.10 3.57 -3.23
N ALA A 12 3.16 2.44 -3.94
CA ALA A 12 2.14 2.06 -4.90
C ALA A 12 0.76 1.90 -4.23
N ALA A 13 0.69 1.24 -3.07
CA ALA A 13 -0.56 1.08 -2.33
C ALA A 13 -1.14 2.41 -1.84
N VAL A 14 -0.29 3.34 -1.39
CA VAL A 14 -0.70 4.70 -1.00
C VAL A 14 -1.23 5.49 -2.19
N ARG A 15 -0.51 5.49 -3.32
CA ARG A 15 -0.90 6.24 -4.54
C ARG A 15 -2.18 5.72 -5.18
N LEU A 16 -2.38 4.40 -5.13
CA LEU A 16 -3.63 3.78 -5.60
C LEU A 16 -4.78 3.95 -4.60
N ASN A 17 -4.54 4.57 -3.45
CA ASN A 17 -5.54 4.76 -2.39
C ASN A 17 -6.09 3.44 -1.79
N LEU A 18 -5.32 2.35 -1.89
CA LEU A 18 -5.77 0.99 -1.51
C LEU A 18 -6.26 0.91 -0.06
N PHE A 19 -5.57 1.55 0.87
CA PHE A 19 -5.89 1.46 2.29
C PHE A 19 -7.18 2.20 2.64
N THR A 20 -7.44 3.36 2.04
CA THR A 20 -8.69 4.09 2.23
C THR A 20 -9.88 3.28 1.70
N GLU A 21 -9.74 2.66 0.54
CA GLU A 21 -10.80 1.82 -0.04
C GLU A 21 -11.08 0.57 0.82
N LEU A 22 -10.03 -0.07 1.36
CA LEU A 22 -10.19 -1.18 2.31
C LEU A 22 -10.74 -0.76 3.68
N SER A 23 -10.59 0.51 4.06
CA SER A 23 -11.22 1.06 5.27
C SER A 23 -12.73 1.26 5.04
N ARG A 24 -13.11 1.81 3.89
CA ARG A 24 -14.51 2.03 3.50
C ARG A 24 -15.27 0.72 3.29
N GLN A 25 -14.62 -0.27 2.67
CA GLN A 25 -15.21 -1.58 2.43
C GLN A 25 -14.25 -2.71 2.85
N PRO A 26 -14.21 -3.07 4.14
CA PRO A 26 -13.37 -4.15 4.61
C PRO A 26 -13.86 -5.51 4.09
N GLY A 27 -12.92 -6.38 3.72
CA GLY A 27 -13.23 -7.73 3.27
C GLY A 27 -13.51 -7.87 1.77
N MET A 28 -13.07 -6.91 0.95
CA MET A 28 -13.10 -7.04 -0.51
C MET A 28 -12.26 -8.21 -1.01
N THR A 29 -12.69 -8.81 -2.13
CA THR A 29 -11.91 -9.80 -2.88
C THR A 29 -10.89 -9.14 -3.80
N LEU A 30 -9.97 -9.92 -4.37
CA LEU A 30 -9.01 -9.42 -5.35
C LEU A 30 -9.69 -8.72 -6.53
N SER A 31 -10.75 -9.32 -7.08
CA SER A 31 -11.47 -8.78 -8.24
C SER A 31 -12.16 -7.46 -7.91
N GLN A 32 -12.78 -7.37 -6.73
CA GLN A 32 -13.37 -6.13 -6.23
C GLN A 32 -12.30 -5.04 -6.05
N ILE A 33 -11.16 -5.37 -5.44
CA ILE A 33 -10.06 -4.42 -5.25
C ILE A 33 -9.51 -3.94 -6.60
N ALA A 34 -9.25 -4.84 -7.54
CA ALA A 34 -8.76 -4.48 -8.87
C ALA A 34 -9.72 -3.50 -9.58
N SER A 35 -11.01 -3.79 -9.53
CA SER A 35 -12.07 -2.90 -10.05
C SER A 35 -12.09 -1.54 -9.36
N THR A 36 -12.10 -1.51 -8.02
CA THR A 36 -12.12 -0.26 -7.23
C THR A 36 -10.88 0.61 -7.47
N LEU A 37 -9.71 -0.01 -7.64
CA LEU A 37 -8.46 0.72 -7.91
C LEU A 37 -8.27 1.07 -9.39
N GLY A 38 -9.13 0.60 -10.28
CA GLY A 38 -9.02 0.83 -11.73
C GLY A 38 -7.78 0.20 -12.37
N ILE A 39 -7.36 -0.98 -11.88
CA ILE A 39 -6.18 -1.71 -12.40
C ILE A 39 -6.53 -3.17 -12.73
N GLU A 40 -5.69 -3.82 -13.52
CA GLU A 40 -5.84 -5.24 -13.83
C GLU A 40 -5.66 -6.14 -12.59
N GLU A 41 -6.28 -7.34 -12.59
CA GLU A 41 -6.17 -8.27 -11.46
C GLU A 41 -4.74 -8.76 -11.21
N LYS A 42 -3.91 -8.88 -12.25
CA LYS A 42 -2.53 -9.34 -12.12
C LYS A 42 -1.66 -8.34 -11.32
N PRO A 43 -1.57 -7.04 -11.65
CA PRO A 43 -0.87 -6.07 -10.82
C PRO A 43 -1.50 -5.90 -9.44
N ALA A 44 -2.84 -5.92 -9.33
CA ALA A 44 -3.51 -5.89 -8.03
C ALA A 44 -3.08 -7.07 -7.13
N ARG A 45 -2.96 -8.28 -7.71
CA ARG A 45 -2.49 -9.48 -7.01
C ARG A 45 -1.06 -9.33 -6.51
N ILE A 46 -0.16 -8.79 -7.34
CA ILE A 46 1.24 -8.56 -6.97
C ILE A 46 1.33 -7.55 -5.81
N LEU A 47 0.60 -6.44 -5.92
CA LEU A 47 0.53 -5.42 -4.88
C LEU A 47 0.01 -5.99 -3.56
N LEU A 48 -1.13 -6.69 -3.59
CA LEU A 48 -1.74 -7.29 -2.40
C LEU A 48 -0.85 -8.35 -1.77
N LEU A 49 -0.18 -9.19 -2.58
CA LEU A 49 0.80 -10.15 -2.07
C LEU A 49 1.95 -9.43 -1.34
N GLY A 50 2.47 -8.37 -1.93
CA GLY A 50 3.46 -7.50 -1.32
C GLY A 50 3.00 -6.97 0.03
N CYS A 51 1.86 -6.28 0.06
CA CYS A 51 1.28 -5.68 1.27
C CYS A 51 0.95 -6.71 2.37
N VAL A 52 0.53 -7.92 2.00
CA VAL A 52 0.31 -9.02 2.96
C VAL A 52 1.64 -9.49 3.56
N ASN A 53 2.67 -9.68 2.73
CA ASN A 53 3.98 -10.14 3.18
C ASN A 53 4.66 -9.17 4.17
N ILE A 54 4.44 -7.86 4.01
CA ILE A 54 4.98 -6.84 4.92
C ILE A 54 4.01 -6.45 6.05
N GLY A 55 2.89 -7.15 6.21
CA GLY A 55 1.96 -6.97 7.33
C GLY A 55 1.06 -5.73 7.26
N LEU A 56 1.00 -5.06 6.10
CA LEU A 56 0.12 -3.90 5.89
C LEU A 56 -1.33 -4.32 5.63
N ILE A 57 -1.54 -5.50 5.04
CA ILE A 57 -2.88 -6.03 4.77
C ILE A 57 -3.00 -7.43 5.38
N LYS A 58 -4.16 -7.70 5.98
CA LYS A 58 -4.54 -9.02 6.46
C LYS A 58 -5.42 -9.70 5.41
N LYS A 59 -5.08 -10.94 5.06
CA LYS A 59 -5.89 -11.80 4.18
C LYS A 59 -6.56 -12.89 5.01
N ASN A 60 -7.88 -13.05 4.84
CA ASN A 60 -8.64 -14.19 5.36
C ASN A 60 -9.39 -14.85 4.21
N LYS A 61 -9.00 -16.09 3.86
CA LYS A 61 -9.44 -16.76 2.63
C LYS A 61 -9.21 -15.86 1.42
N GLU A 62 -10.27 -15.40 0.77
CA GLU A 62 -10.21 -14.55 -0.43
C GLU A 62 -10.43 -13.06 -0.12
N LYS A 63 -10.62 -12.71 1.15
CA LYS A 63 -10.97 -11.36 1.59
C LYS A 63 -9.78 -10.65 2.21
N PHE A 64 -9.63 -9.37 1.86
CA PHE A 64 -8.54 -8.52 2.34
C PHE A 64 -9.09 -7.40 3.23
N LYS A 65 -8.31 -7.01 4.24
CA LYS A 65 -8.60 -5.86 5.10
C LYS A 65 -7.31 -5.22 5.58
N ASN A 66 -7.37 -3.93 5.96
CA ASN A 66 -6.23 -3.26 6.57
C ASN A 66 -5.76 -3.99 7.84
N SER A 67 -4.45 -3.98 8.06
CA SER A 67 -3.92 -4.16 9.41
C SER A 67 -4.16 -2.89 10.23
N TRP A 68 -4.01 -3.00 11.55
CA TRP A 68 -4.19 -1.84 12.44
C TRP A 68 -3.23 -0.69 12.10
N ILE A 69 -1.98 -1.01 11.73
CA ILE A 69 -1.00 0.02 11.37
C ILE A 69 -1.41 0.74 10.09
N SER A 70 -1.92 0.02 9.09
CA SER A 70 -2.36 0.63 7.82
C SER A 70 -3.61 1.45 7.96
N GLU A 71 -4.58 0.97 8.74
CA GLU A 71 -5.81 1.71 9.05
C GLU A 71 -5.50 3.06 9.68
N ARG A 72 -4.54 3.08 10.59
CA ARG A 72 -4.14 4.29 11.32
C ARG A 72 -3.32 5.26 10.46
N ASN A 73 -2.36 4.74 9.70
CA ASN A 73 -1.28 5.55 9.11
C ASN A 73 -1.45 5.80 7.60
N PHE A 74 -2.21 4.97 6.89
CA PHE A 74 -2.28 5.01 5.43
C PHE A 74 -3.72 5.12 4.88
N ASN A 75 -4.72 5.20 5.75
CA ASN A 75 -6.06 5.66 5.39
C ASN A 75 -6.04 7.20 5.26
N GLN A 76 -6.44 7.73 4.10
CA GLN A 76 -6.52 9.19 3.88
C GLN A 76 -7.51 9.88 4.82
N ASP A 77 -8.57 9.18 5.21
CA ASP A 77 -9.61 9.70 6.10
C ASP A 77 -9.17 9.70 7.58
N SER A 78 -7.99 9.15 7.91
CA SER A 78 -7.40 9.20 9.26
C SER A 78 -6.69 10.53 9.52
N SER A 79 -7.01 11.18 10.65
CA SER A 79 -6.39 12.46 11.05
C SER A 79 -4.89 12.38 11.40
N ILE A 80 -4.36 11.16 11.57
CA ILE A 80 -2.96 10.91 11.94
C ILE A 80 -2.21 10.11 10.86
N ASN A 81 -2.73 10.13 9.63
CA ASN A 81 -2.06 9.47 8.52
C ASN A 81 -0.68 10.10 8.24
N ILE A 82 0.23 9.28 7.75
CA ILE A 82 1.60 9.68 7.38
C ILE A 82 1.80 9.63 5.86
N ILE A 83 0.73 9.62 5.06
CA ILE A 83 0.80 9.59 3.60
C ILE A 83 1.68 10.72 3.05
N PRO A 84 1.60 11.98 3.53
CA PRO A 84 2.49 13.04 3.07
C PRO A 84 3.97 12.73 3.33
N ILE A 85 4.28 12.01 4.41
CA ILE A 85 5.66 11.59 4.72
C ILE A 85 6.10 10.51 3.73
N VAL A 86 5.25 9.55 3.39
CA VAL A 86 5.55 8.51 2.39
C VAL A 86 5.82 9.12 1.02
N GLU A 87 4.98 10.08 0.59
CA GLU A 87 5.18 10.79 -0.67
C GLU A 87 6.46 11.64 -0.66
N TRP A 88 6.73 12.36 0.42
CA TRP A 88 7.98 13.11 0.59
C TRP A 88 9.21 12.18 0.55
N GLN A 89 9.16 11.04 1.24
CA GLN A 89 10.21 10.03 1.21
C GLN A 89 10.44 9.50 -0.22
N ASN A 90 9.39 9.26 -0.99
CA ASN A 90 9.51 8.79 -2.37
C ASN A 90 10.06 9.87 -3.31
N PHE A 91 9.55 11.09 -3.23
CA PHE A 91 9.85 12.16 -4.17
C PHE A 91 11.22 12.82 -3.91
N ILE A 92 11.58 13.00 -2.63
CA ILE A 92 12.81 13.69 -2.23
C ILE A 92 13.91 12.68 -1.86
N ASN A 93 13.70 11.90 -0.81
CA ASN A 93 14.78 11.10 -0.23
C ASN A 93 15.18 9.93 -1.11
N TYR A 94 14.21 9.14 -1.60
CA TYR A 94 14.50 7.92 -2.34
C TYR A 94 15.30 8.17 -3.62
N ARG A 95 15.04 9.28 -4.31
CA ARG A 95 15.82 9.70 -5.48
C ARG A 95 17.24 10.13 -5.10
N ALA A 96 17.39 10.87 -4.00
CA ALA A 96 18.71 11.29 -3.52
C ALA A 96 19.56 10.09 -3.03
N LEU A 97 18.93 9.09 -2.40
CA LEU A 97 19.61 7.90 -1.87
C LEU A 97 20.38 7.10 -2.94
N TYR A 98 19.96 7.19 -4.22
CA TYR A 98 20.68 6.58 -5.34
C TYR A 98 22.15 7.02 -5.41
N TYR A 99 22.44 8.28 -5.07
CA TYR A 99 23.77 8.86 -5.15
C TYR A 99 24.66 8.55 -3.93
N PHE A 100 24.15 7.87 -2.90
CA PHE A 100 24.96 7.50 -1.71
C PHE A 100 25.69 6.16 -1.84
N THR A 101 25.43 5.40 -2.90
CA THR A 101 26.14 4.15 -3.19
C THR A 101 27.22 4.29 -4.25
N GLU A 102 27.46 5.51 -4.74
CA GLU A 102 28.62 5.90 -5.55
C GLU A 102 29.77 6.39 -4.64
#